data_AF-A0A3D6DRN8-F1
#
_entry.id   AF-A0A3D6DRN8-F1
#
_cell.length_a   1.000
_cell.length_b   1.000
_cell.length_c   1.000
_cell.angle_alpha   90.00
_cell.angle_beta   90.00
_cell.angle_gamma   90.00
#
_symmetry.space_group_name_H-M   'P 1'
#
loop_
_entity.id
_entity.type
_entity.pdbx_description
1 polymer ?
#
loop_
_entity_poly.entity_id
_entity_poly.type
_entity_poly.pdbx_seq_one_letter_code
_entity_poly.pdbx_strand_id
1 'polypeptide(L)'
;MAERVANFKTPEECTIFEKNVLERGRPDLAIAARKRSLELRAQKYGPSTDPERQCLEAVYAYEGVLATRNGKATRAVHTWQMIRRHGIIGAVERAVNREPETAGHTVLVELGLEDYAFEEVVVRHPELFSEGAVQCAQARLDEWKNCP
;
A
#
# COMPACT_ATOMS: atom_id res chain seq x y z
N MET A 1 9.76 -10.43 -19.54
CA MET A 1 8.65 -11.00 -18.71
C MET A 1 8.10 -9.98 -17.71
N ALA A 2 8.94 -9.24 -16.98
CA ALA A 2 8.47 -8.07 -16.19
C ALA A 2 7.78 -7.00 -17.06
N GLU A 3 8.24 -6.81 -18.30
CA GLU A 3 7.62 -5.91 -19.30
C GLU A 3 6.17 -6.28 -19.68
N ARG A 4 5.74 -7.52 -19.44
CA ARG A 4 4.34 -7.93 -19.69
C ARG A 4 3.39 -7.32 -18.66
N VAL A 5 3.87 -7.13 -17.43
CA VAL A 5 3.07 -6.57 -16.33
C VAL A 5 2.78 -5.09 -16.58
N ALA A 6 3.76 -4.34 -17.11
CA ALA A 6 3.58 -2.94 -17.48
C ALA A 6 2.47 -2.72 -18.53
N ASN A 7 2.21 -3.73 -19.37
CA ASN A 7 1.18 -3.68 -20.40
C ASN A 7 -0.24 -4.01 -19.89
N PHE A 8 -0.40 -4.45 -18.63
CA PHE A 8 -1.72 -4.68 -18.08
C PHE A 8 -2.50 -3.38 -17.94
N LYS A 9 -3.76 -3.42 -18.35
CA LYS A 9 -4.67 -2.27 -18.39
C LYS A 9 -5.70 -2.33 -17.27
N THR A 10 -5.90 -3.52 -16.70
CA THR A 10 -6.87 -3.74 -15.63
C THR A 10 -6.25 -4.39 -14.39
N PRO A 11 -6.75 -4.06 -13.19
CA PRO A 11 -6.36 -4.75 -11.96
C PRO A 11 -6.66 -6.26 -11.98
N GLU A 12 -7.70 -6.68 -12.70
CA GLU A 12 -8.10 -8.09 -12.83
C GLU A 12 -7.05 -8.92 -13.59
N GLU A 13 -6.48 -8.38 -14.67
CA GLU A 13 -5.35 -9.01 -15.36
C GLU A 13 -4.15 -9.21 -14.44
N CYS A 14 -3.88 -8.23 -13.56
CA CYS A 14 -2.80 -8.32 -12.58
C CYS A 14 -3.05 -9.45 -11.57
N THR A 15 -4.27 -9.58 -11.05
CA THR A 15 -4.65 -10.65 -10.10
C THR A 15 -4.55 -12.04 -10.72
N ILE A 16 -5.03 -12.20 -11.96
CA ILE A 16 -4.92 -13.47 -12.69
C ILE A 16 -3.45 -13.82 -12.91
N PHE A 17 -2.64 -12.84 -13.33
CA PHE A 17 -1.22 -13.07 -13.57
C PHE A 17 -0.48 -13.40 -12.28
N GLU A 18 -0.75 -12.71 -11.17
CA GLU A 18 -0.20 -12.98 -9.83
C GLU A 18 -0.41 -14.45 -9.44
N LYS A 19 -1.65 -14.95 -9.53
CA LYS A 19 -1.95 -16.35 -9.21
C LYS A 19 -1.14 -17.31 -10.08
N ASN A 20 -1.12 -17.07 -11.39
CA ASN A 20 -0.40 -17.92 -12.34
C ASN A 20 1.11 -17.96 -12.09
N VAL A 21 1.74 -16.84 -11.74
CA VAL A 21 3.20 -16.79 -11.49
C VAL A 21 3.55 -17.35 -10.12
N LEU A 22 2.68 -17.21 -9.11
CA LEU A 22 2.83 -17.87 -7.82
C LEU A 22 2.76 -19.40 -7.96
N GLU A 23 1.78 -19.92 -8.72
CA GLU A 23 1.68 -21.37 -9.03
C GLU A 23 2.90 -21.90 -9.78
N ARG A 24 3.65 -21.03 -10.46
CA ARG A 24 4.89 -21.35 -11.20
C ARG A 24 6.16 -21.07 -10.39
N GLY A 25 6.05 -20.72 -9.11
CA GLY A 25 7.20 -20.47 -8.24
C GLY A 25 7.99 -19.20 -8.57
N ARG A 26 7.31 -18.17 -9.11
CA ARG A 26 7.91 -16.88 -9.50
C ARG A 26 7.35 -15.72 -8.67
N PRO A 27 7.71 -15.64 -7.37
CA PRO A 27 7.21 -14.60 -6.47
C PRO A 27 7.65 -13.19 -6.88
N ASP A 28 8.81 -13.06 -7.52
CA ASP A 28 9.32 -11.79 -8.09
C ASP A 28 8.32 -11.15 -9.07
N LEU A 29 7.68 -11.96 -9.92
CA LEU A 29 6.66 -11.50 -10.87
C LEU A 29 5.32 -11.25 -10.19
N ALA A 30 5.01 -11.96 -9.10
CA ALA A 30 3.80 -11.73 -8.31
C ALA A 30 3.82 -10.35 -7.66
N ILE A 31 4.98 -9.97 -7.09
CA ILE A 31 5.19 -8.65 -6.49
C ILE A 31 4.99 -7.56 -7.56
N ALA A 32 5.62 -7.70 -8.73
CA ALA A 32 5.45 -6.75 -9.82
C ALA A 32 3.98 -6.58 -10.24
N ALA A 33 3.23 -7.69 -10.30
CA ALA A 33 1.80 -7.68 -10.63
C ALA A 33 0.96 -6.97 -9.56
N ARG A 34 1.25 -7.20 -8.28
CA ARG A 34 0.60 -6.47 -7.19
C ARG A 34 0.85 -4.98 -7.28
N LYS A 35 2.12 -4.56 -7.40
CA LYS A 35 2.51 -3.15 -7.54
C LYS A 35 1.75 -2.48 -8.68
N ARG A 36 1.68 -3.13 -9.85
CA ARG A 36 0.92 -2.64 -11.00
C ARG A 36 -0.59 -2.56 -10.74
N SER A 37 -1.16 -3.53 -10.05
CA SER A 37 -2.58 -3.52 -9.68
C SER A 37 -2.90 -2.31 -8.79
N LEU A 38 -2.03 -1.98 -7.84
CA LEU A 38 -2.17 -0.80 -6.98
C LEU A 38 -2.13 0.49 -7.79
N GLU A 39 -1.14 0.64 -8.69
CA GLU A 39 -1.02 1.80 -9.57
C GLU A 39 -2.29 2.02 -10.40
N LEU A 40 -2.80 0.96 -11.04
CA LEU A 40 -4.01 1.03 -11.87
C LEU A 40 -5.25 1.39 -11.04
N ARG A 41 -5.39 0.83 -9.83
CA ARG A 41 -6.50 1.15 -8.92
C ARG A 41 -6.43 2.60 -8.45
N ALA A 42 -5.24 3.08 -8.08
CA ALA A 42 -5.02 4.46 -7.67
C ALA A 42 -5.31 5.42 -8.82
N GLN A 43 -4.78 5.17 -10.02
CA GLN A 43 -5.07 6.00 -11.21
C GLN A 43 -6.56 6.05 -11.55
N LYS A 44 -7.26 4.92 -11.45
CA LYS A 44 -8.72 4.87 -11.70
C LYS A 44 -9.52 5.72 -10.71
N TYR A 45 -9.02 5.93 -9.49
CA TYR A 45 -9.68 6.80 -8.52
C TYR A 45 -9.56 8.29 -8.91
N GLY A 46 -8.54 8.66 -9.68
CA GLY A 46 -8.31 10.03 -10.16
C GLY A 46 -7.67 10.95 -9.12
N PRO A 47 -6.47 10.62 -8.58
CA PRO A 47 -5.73 11.54 -7.72
C PRO A 47 -5.39 12.82 -8.48
N SER A 48 -5.41 13.97 -7.80
CA SER A 48 -5.07 15.26 -8.43
C SER A 48 -3.57 15.50 -8.46
N THR A 49 -2.82 14.83 -7.58
CA THR A 49 -1.38 14.99 -7.43
C THR A 49 -0.67 13.63 -7.29
N ASP A 50 0.64 13.59 -7.58
CA ASP A 50 1.44 12.37 -7.43
C ASP A 50 1.47 11.82 -5.98
N PRO A 51 1.60 12.66 -4.94
CA PRO A 51 1.55 12.21 -3.55
C PRO A 51 0.19 11.61 -3.17
N GLU A 52 -0.93 12.18 -3.65
CA GLU A 52 -2.25 11.56 -3.46
C GLU A 52 -2.36 10.20 -4.13
N ARG A 53 -1.74 10.01 -5.31
CA ARG A 53 -1.66 8.70 -5.96
C ARG A 53 -0.93 7.72 -5.05
N GLN A 54 0.25 8.08 -4.54
CA GLN A 54 1.04 7.23 -3.66
C GLN A 54 0.30 6.88 -2.36
N CYS A 55 -0.42 7.84 -1.78
CA CYS A 55 -1.30 7.58 -0.64
C CYS A 55 -2.40 6.58 -0.96
N LEU A 56 -3.06 6.69 -2.12
CA LEU A 56 -4.07 5.72 -2.55
C LEU A 56 -3.47 4.34 -2.80
N GLU A 57 -2.28 4.27 -3.40
CA GLU A 57 -1.55 3.01 -3.58
C GLU A 57 -1.28 2.34 -2.23
N ALA A 58 -0.87 3.11 -1.21
CA ALA A 58 -0.69 2.62 0.16
C ALA A 58 -1.99 2.13 0.81
N VAL A 59 -3.11 2.84 0.60
CA VAL A 59 -4.43 2.38 1.08
C VAL A 59 -4.80 1.04 0.45
N TYR A 60 -4.59 0.88 -0.85
CA TYR A 60 -4.87 -0.38 -1.55
C TYR A 60 -3.91 -1.50 -1.15
N ALA A 61 -2.64 -1.19 -0.86
CA ALA A 61 -1.68 -2.17 -0.32
C ALA A 61 -2.14 -2.68 1.05
N TYR A 62 -2.61 -1.77 1.92
CA TYR A 62 -3.18 -2.12 3.21
C TYR A 62 -4.47 -2.97 3.10
N GLU A 63 -5.31 -2.74 2.08
CA GLU A 63 -6.41 -3.68 1.79
C GLU A 63 -5.92 -5.08 1.43
N GLY A 64 -4.80 -5.19 0.72
CA GLY A 64 -4.13 -6.46 0.45
C GLY A 64 -3.71 -7.17 1.73
N VAL A 65 -3.11 -6.44 2.67
CA VAL A 65 -2.76 -6.96 4.01
C VAL A 65 -3.99 -7.47 4.75
N LEU A 66 -5.06 -6.68 4.79
CA LEU A 66 -6.31 -7.09 5.43
C LEU A 66 -6.92 -8.32 4.75
N ALA A 67 -6.81 -8.42 3.42
CA ALA A 67 -7.31 -9.55 2.68
C ALA A 67 -6.55 -10.84 2.98
N THR A 68 -5.21 -10.76 3.04
CA THR A 68 -4.35 -11.88 3.44
C THR A 68 -4.67 -12.33 4.86
N ARG A 69 -4.78 -11.38 5.80
CA ARG A 69 -5.09 -11.67 7.22
C ARG A 69 -6.47 -12.31 7.40
N ASN A 70 -7.48 -11.82 6.69
CA ASN A 70 -8.85 -12.30 6.84
C ASN A 70 -9.18 -13.49 5.92
N GLY A 71 -8.25 -13.90 5.05
CA GLY A 71 -8.45 -14.95 4.05
C GLY A 71 -9.48 -14.61 2.96
N LYS A 72 -9.90 -13.34 2.84
CA LYS A 72 -10.91 -12.88 1.87
C LYS A 72 -10.69 -11.42 1.53
N ALA A 73 -11.07 -11.02 0.31
CA ALA A 73 -11.02 -9.62 -0.12
C ALA A 73 -11.68 -8.69 0.91
N THR A 74 -10.88 -7.85 1.56
CA THR A 74 -11.31 -6.97 2.65
C THR A 74 -11.03 -5.53 2.29
N ARG A 75 -12.07 -4.70 2.36
CA ARG A 75 -11.98 -3.26 2.14
C ARG A 75 -11.62 -2.53 3.45
N ALA A 76 -10.72 -1.56 3.40
CA ALA A 76 -10.35 -0.74 4.55
C ALA A 76 -11.43 0.33 4.83
N VAL A 77 -12.62 -0.10 5.29
CA VAL A 77 -13.82 0.75 5.40
C VAL A 77 -13.55 2.03 6.19
N HIS A 78 -12.86 1.94 7.33
CA HIS A 78 -12.53 3.09 8.16
C HIS A 78 -11.59 4.08 7.43
N THR A 79 -10.58 3.59 6.72
CA THR A 79 -9.68 4.43 5.92
C THR A 79 -10.45 5.16 4.82
N TRP A 80 -11.35 4.48 4.10
CA TRP A 80 -12.20 5.12 3.09
C TRP A 80 -13.16 6.16 3.67
N GLN A 81 -13.70 5.91 4.87
CA GLN A 81 -14.50 6.91 5.58
C GLN A 81 -13.66 8.15 5.93
N MET A 82 -12.40 7.97 6.36
CA MET A 82 -11.48 9.08 6.61
C MET A 82 -11.15 9.85 5.33
N ILE A 83 -10.89 9.16 4.21
CA ILE A 83 -10.61 9.81 2.91
C ILE A 83 -11.78 10.72 2.50
N ARG A 84 -13.02 10.25 2.69
CA ARG A 84 -14.21 11.05 2.40
C ARG A 84 -14.38 12.26 3.32
N ARG A 85 -13.92 12.18 4.56
CA ARG A 85 -14.09 13.24 5.59
C ARG A 85 -12.95 14.25 5.60
N HIS A 86 -11.73 13.81 5.32
CA HIS A 86 -10.50 14.57 5.55
C HIS A 86 -9.58 14.65 4.32
N GLY A 87 -10.00 14.08 3.20
CA GLY A 87 -9.16 13.94 2.01
C GLY A 87 -8.15 12.79 2.13
N ILE A 88 -7.42 12.55 1.04
CA ILE A 88 -6.48 11.42 0.91
C ILE A 88 -5.32 11.57 1.90
N ILE A 89 -4.63 12.73 1.87
CA ILE A 89 -3.49 13.04 2.75
C ILE A 89 -3.90 12.98 4.22
N GLY A 90 -5.00 13.64 4.58
CA GLY A 90 -5.49 13.68 5.97
C GLY A 90 -5.94 12.31 6.51
N ALA A 91 -6.30 11.36 5.63
CA ALA A 91 -6.59 9.99 6.03
C ALA A 91 -5.31 9.19 6.29
N VAL A 92 -4.29 9.33 5.45
CA VAL A 92 -2.98 8.68 5.65
C VAL A 92 -2.30 9.20 6.92
N GLU A 93 -2.33 10.51 7.14
CA GLU A 93 -1.79 11.12 8.36
C GLU A 93 -2.38 10.51 9.63
N ARG A 94 -3.72 10.40 9.69
CA ARG A 94 -4.42 9.78 10.82
C ARG A 94 -4.17 8.28 10.92
N ALA A 95 -3.99 7.59 9.79
CA ALA A 95 -3.67 6.18 9.76
C ALA A 95 -2.26 5.89 10.29
N VAL A 96 -1.30 6.82 10.11
CA VAL A 96 0.02 6.74 10.73
C VAL A 96 -0.05 7.14 12.19
N ASN A 97 -0.79 8.18 12.58
CA ASN A 97 -0.87 8.60 13.98
C ASN A 97 -1.63 7.63 14.90
N ARG A 98 -2.42 6.69 14.36
CA ARG A 98 -3.10 5.65 15.17
C ARG A 98 -2.11 4.57 15.61
N GLU A 99 -2.45 3.84 16.67
CA GLU A 99 -1.66 2.71 17.16
C GLU A 99 -1.44 1.65 16.06
N PRO A 100 -0.20 1.17 15.86
CA PRO A 100 0.09 0.22 14.79
C PRO A 100 -0.59 -1.13 15.07
N GLU A 101 -1.18 -1.71 14.04
CA GLU A 101 -1.51 -3.13 14.09
C GLU A 101 -0.21 -3.93 13.99
N THR A 102 0.14 -4.66 15.04
CA THR A 102 1.46 -5.31 15.24
C THR A 102 1.89 -6.21 14.08
N ALA A 103 0.94 -6.77 13.32
CA ALA A 103 1.21 -7.70 12.22
C ALA A 103 1.13 -7.06 10.81
N GLY A 104 0.76 -5.78 10.70
CA GLY A 104 0.52 -5.15 9.39
C GLY A 104 1.78 -5.03 8.53
N HIS A 105 2.91 -4.70 9.16
CA HIS A 105 4.19 -4.54 8.46
C HIS A 105 4.76 -5.87 7.96
N THR A 106 4.77 -6.91 8.80
CA THR A 106 5.25 -8.24 8.41
C THR A 106 4.55 -8.74 7.14
N VAL A 107 3.23 -8.57 7.08
CA VAL A 107 2.45 -8.96 5.89
C VAL A 107 2.79 -8.09 4.68
N LEU A 108 3.07 -6.79 4.84
CA LEU A 108 3.52 -5.95 3.72
C LEU A 108 4.84 -6.46 3.13
N VAL A 109 5.79 -6.81 3.98
CA VAL A 109 7.10 -7.37 3.57
C VAL A 109 6.90 -8.73 2.88
N GLU A 110 6.10 -9.63 3.45
CA GLU A 110 5.76 -10.91 2.82
C GLU A 110 5.10 -10.74 1.44
N LEU A 111 4.34 -9.66 1.25
CA LEU A 111 3.70 -9.34 -0.02
C LEU A 111 4.62 -8.59 -1.00
N GLY A 112 5.81 -8.15 -0.58
CA GLY A 112 6.75 -7.32 -1.35
C GLY A 112 6.25 -5.89 -1.58
N LEU A 113 5.46 -5.38 -0.63
CA LEU A 113 4.77 -4.08 -0.71
C LEU A 113 5.24 -3.13 0.40
N GLU A 114 6.41 -3.33 1.00
CA GLU A 114 6.91 -2.44 2.06
C GLU A 114 7.06 -0.99 1.61
N ASP A 115 7.41 -0.75 0.34
CA ASP A 115 7.49 0.57 -0.29
C ASP A 115 6.15 1.34 -0.31
N TYR A 116 5.05 0.62 -0.10
CA TYR A 116 3.69 1.13 -0.09
C TYR A 116 3.10 1.16 1.33
N ALA A 117 3.93 1.03 2.37
CA ALA A 117 3.52 1.32 3.73
C ALA A 117 3.09 2.80 3.86
N PHE A 118 2.16 3.08 4.76
CA PHE A 118 1.75 4.47 5.01
C PHE A 118 2.93 5.32 5.47
N GLU A 119 3.78 4.73 6.32
CA GLU A 119 4.97 5.33 6.88
C GLU A 119 5.99 5.72 5.79
N GLU A 120 6.20 4.86 4.79
CA GLU A 120 7.09 5.16 3.64
C GLU A 120 6.58 6.35 2.82
N VAL A 121 5.27 6.42 2.57
CA VAL A 121 4.69 7.55 1.84
C VAL A 121 4.82 8.85 2.62
N VAL A 122 4.64 8.82 3.94
CA VAL A 122 4.80 10.00 4.80
C VAL A 122 6.24 10.49 4.82
N VAL A 123 7.22 9.59 4.97
CA VAL A 123 8.64 9.95 4.96
C VAL A 123 9.12 10.43 3.58
N ARG A 124 8.50 9.95 2.50
CA ARG A 124 8.82 10.40 1.14
C ARG A 124 8.30 11.80 0.81
N HIS A 125 7.18 12.21 1.42
CA HIS A 125 6.55 13.52 1.18
C HIS A 125 6.32 14.29 2.49
N PRO A 126 7.38 14.55 3.29
CA PRO A 126 7.23 15.08 4.64
C PRO A 126 6.58 16.48 4.67
N GLU A 127 6.68 17.23 3.57
CA GLU A 127 6.08 18.57 3.41
C GLU A 127 4.54 18.58 3.39
N LEU A 128 3.91 17.42 3.14
CA LEU A 128 2.44 17.30 3.07
C LEU A 128 1.81 16.85 4.40
N PHE A 129 2.63 16.44 5.35
CA PHE A 129 2.19 15.88 6.63
C PHE A 129 2.68 16.75 7.79
N SER A 130 1.98 16.68 8.91
CA SER A 130 2.45 17.30 10.15
C SER A 130 3.76 16.68 10.63
N GLU A 131 4.61 17.48 11.28
CA GLU A 131 5.88 17.02 11.86
C GLU A 131 5.69 15.81 12.78
N GLY A 132 4.59 15.77 13.55
CA GLY A 132 4.26 14.64 14.42
C GLY A 132 4.04 13.35 13.62
N ALA A 133 3.33 13.41 12.49
CA ALA A 133 3.11 12.24 11.64
C ALA A 133 4.41 11.76 10.99
N VAL A 134 5.27 12.68 10.56
CA VAL A 134 6.59 12.36 9.99
C VAL A 134 7.48 11.68 11.04
N GLN A 135 7.53 12.21 12.27
CA GLN A 135 8.28 11.60 13.36
C GLN A 135 7.76 10.21 13.71
N CYS A 136 6.43 10.04 13.81
CA CYS A 136 5.83 8.72 14.05
C CYS A 136 6.15 7.72 12.93
N ALA A 137 6.05 8.14 11.67
CA ALA A 137 6.41 7.30 10.52
C ALA A 137 7.88 6.89 10.57
N GLN A 138 8.78 7.85 10.80
CA GLN A 138 10.21 7.61 10.86
C GLN A 138 10.60 6.66 12.00
N ALA A 139 10.03 6.86 13.19
CA ALA A 139 10.24 6.00 14.35
C ALA A 139 9.84 4.55 14.05
N ARG A 140 8.68 4.34 13.42
CA ARG A 140 8.20 2.99 13.05
C ARG A 140 9.08 2.31 12.03
N LEU A 141 9.50 3.03 10.98
CA LEU A 141 10.40 2.47 9.98
C LEU A 141 11.74 2.08 10.61
N ASP A 142 12.22 2.85 11.58
CA ASP A 142 13.43 2.54 12.33
C ASP A 142 13.25 1.31 13.24
N GLU A 143 12.13 1.22 13.97
CA GLU A 143 11.76 0.04 14.76
C GLU A 143 11.68 -1.23 13.89
N TRP A 144 11.10 -1.13 12.69
CA TRP A 144 11.02 -2.26 11.76
C TRP A 144 12.39 -2.68 11.22
N LYS A 145 13.27 -1.73 10.90
CA LYS A 145 14.64 -2.00 10.43
C LYS A 145 15.51 -2.61 11.54
N ASN A 146 15.23 -2.26 12.79
CA ASN A 146 15.97 -2.74 13.95
C ASN A 146 15.37 -4.01 14.58
N CYS A 147 14.26 -4.53 14.04
CA CYS A 147 13.68 -5.81 14.47
C CYS A 147 14.42 -6.97 13.76
N PRO A 148 15.18 -7.81 14.49
CA PRO A 148 16.05 -8.84 13.91
C PRO A 148 15.31 -10.04 13.31
#